data_AF-A0A2D6LKB2-F1
#
_entry.id   AF-A0A2D6LKB2-F1
#
_cell.length_a   1.000
_cell.length_b   1.000
_cell.length_c   1.000
_cell.angle_alpha   90.00
_cell.angle_beta   90.00
_cell.angle_gamma   90.00
#
_symmetry.space_group_name_H-M   'P 1'
#
loop_
_entity.id
_entity.type
_entity.pdbx_description
1 polymer ?
#
loop_
_entity_poly.entity_id
_entity_poly.type
_entity_poly.pdbx_seq_one_letter_code
_entity_poly.pdbx_strand_id
1 'polypeptide(L)'
;MAQDRFSKFRSAELADLTRQLLISPPKQRVQQTLRTERLHDAIDPTANYPLEYVIYRVTRYRPERDSQILLVGEALLPDLRWIIDVLSRSVDLPDDEADPVEPIDALAVRLNVSTKTIGRWRAQGLRWRWIKSQRGGRQRLGLTRRAVDHFLKEHPGQVHRAGRFTHIDDKTRDDLITQARDIATAHRWSMFKTARHLARQTDRAIETVRKIIQQHDHDHPNDPIFPGHTGPLTDRQKRVIARAHRMGMSATDLAARFQRTRHTIYRAVHEQRAAALRELPIHFVESSTYMRDDADEVLLRRESDLAQIDLSTFAIPGDAELDALPQPVRRVYRQPRLPANLQRAALVRMNYLRFRAAALRDRLDAYAPRATELDLIERSLEEAQQIEHRLAQSAMPIVLSITRHQLIDQTDQSTNRLLELLKIGNDVAQQAMYEFDAAKAQTFEAYLNWRLRTRYATETNDPDAVQASIPRAHRRKPPDTLIQQVLDQARVMGMGGSAES
;
A
#
# COMPACT_ATOMS: atom_id res chain seq x y z
N MET A 1 -30.71 25.27 -4.10
CA MET A 1 -29.51 25.77 -3.38
C MET A 1 -29.72 26.11 -1.90
N ALA A 2 -30.90 25.88 -1.28
CA ALA A 2 -31.09 26.13 0.16
C ALA A 2 -30.75 24.93 1.05
N GLN A 3 -30.83 23.69 0.54
CA GLN A 3 -30.58 22.44 1.29
C GLN A 3 -29.14 22.31 1.83
N ASP A 4 -28.14 22.83 1.11
CA ASP A 4 -26.71 22.55 1.38
C ASP A 4 -26.12 23.37 2.55
N ARG A 5 -26.79 24.44 3.01
CA ARG A 5 -26.24 25.27 4.10
C ARG A 5 -26.51 24.69 5.50
N PHE A 6 -27.53 23.86 5.64
CA PHE A 6 -27.96 23.30 6.92
C PHE A 6 -27.33 21.93 7.22
N SER A 7 -26.67 21.31 6.25
CA SER A 7 -25.90 20.06 6.41
C SER A 7 -24.65 20.24 7.29
N LYS A 8 -24.27 21.49 7.59
CA LYS A 8 -23.08 21.83 8.37
C LYS A 8 -23.31 21.91 9.87
N PHE A 9 -24.57 21.87 10.31
CA PHE A 9 -24.93 21.80 11.72
C PHE A 9 -24.69 20.39 12.25
N ARG A 10 -24.20 20.28 13.48
CA ARG A 10 -24.01 19.01 14.19
C ARG A 10 -25.29 18.56 14.88
N SER A 11 -26.08 19.50 15.41
CA SER A 11 -27.41 19.26 15.98
C SER A 11 -28.52 19.58 14.97
N ALA A 12 -29.43 18.62 14.78
CA ALA A 12 -30.61 18.81 13.93
C ALA A 12 -31.54 19.88 14.52
N GLU A 13 -31.64 19.96 15.84
CA GLU A 13 -32.47 20.90 16.58
C GLU A 13 -31.98 22.34 16.40
N LEU A 14 -30.66 22.58 16.38
CA LEU A 14 -30.10 23.89 16.10
C LEU A 14 -30.25 24.28 14.63
N ALA A 15 -30.20 23.31 13.71
CA ALA A 15 -30.52 23.56 12.31
C ALA A 15 -31.99 24.00 12.14
N ASP A 16 -32.91 23.32 12.82
CA ASP A 16 -34.34 23.63 12.82
C ASP A 16 -34.62 24.99 13.45
N LEU A 17 -34.01 25.29 14.61
CA LEU A 17 -34.05 26.60 15.25
C LEU A 17 -33.60 27.68 14.26
N THR A 18 -32.48 27.48 13.57
CA THR A 18 -31.97 28.45 12.58
C THR A 18 -32.97 28.72 11.45
N ARG A 19 -33.67 27.68 10.96
CA ARG A 19 -34.73 27.86 9.95
C ARG A 19 -35.87 28.71 10.47
N GLN A 20 -36.29 28.52 11.72
CA GLN A 20 -37.33 29.33 12.35
C GLN A 20 -36.89 30.79 12.53
N LEU A 21 -35.64 31.02 12.94
CA LEU A 21 -35.10 32.38 13.13
C LEU A 21 -35.07 33.18 11.81
N LEU A 22 -34.84 32.52 10.67
CA LEU A 22 -34.86 33.19 9.36
C LEU A 22 -36.22 33.77 8.97
N ILE A 23 -37.32 33.23 9.52
CA ILE A 23 -38.69 33.70 9.28
C ILE A 23 -38.99 34.97 10.10
N SER A 24 -38.25 35.21 11.19
CA SER A 24 -38.44 36.36 12.07
C SER A 24 -38.21 37.70 11.32
N PRO A 25 -38.89 38.80 11.69
CA PRO A 25 -38.67 40.12 11.06
C PRO A 25 -37.19 40.57 11.11
N PRO A 26 -36.70 41.37 10.14
CA PRO A 26 -35.30 41.78 10.07
C PRO A 26 -34.74 42.39 11.37
N LYS A 27 -35.52 43.26 12.04
CA LYS A 27 -35.12 43.86 13.34
C LYS A 27 -34.88 42.79 14.42
N GLN A 28 -35.68 41.73 14.44
CA GLN A 28 -35.52 40.64 15.40
C GLN A 28 -34.30 39.77 15.06
N ARG A 29 -34.05 39.49 13.78
CA ARG A 29 -32.87 38.72 13.34
C ARG A 29 -31.55 39.42 13.67
N VAL A 30 -31.50 40.76 13.60
CA VAL A 30 -30.36 41.55 14.09
C VAL A 30 -30.12 41.27 15.59
N GLN A 31 -31.17 41.38 16.42
CA GLN A 31 -31.06 41.12 17.86
C GLN A 31 -30.68 39.67 18.17
N GLN A 32 -31.26 38.70 17.46
CA GLN A 32 -30.95 37.27 17.59
C GLN A 32 -29.49 36.98 17.22
N THR A 33 -28.95 37.63 16.18
CA THR A 33 -27.53 37.52 15.80
C THR A 33 -26.64 37.97 16.95
N LEU A 34 -26.86 39.19 17.47
CA LEU A 34 -26.06 39.76 18.57
C LEU A 34 -26.16 38.93 19.86
N ARG A 35 -27.34 38.36 20.15
CA ARG A 35 -27.53 37.46 21.30
C ARG A 35 -26.79 36.15 21.12
N THR A 36 -26.79 35.60 19.90
CA THR A 36 -26.08 34.36 19.58
C THR A 36 -24.57 34.52 19.75
N GLU A 37 -24.02 35.67 19.38
CA GLU A 37 -22.60 35.97 19.63
C GLU A 37 -22.26 36.06 21.11
N ARG A 38 -23.10 36.75 21.90
CA ARG A 38 -22.92 36.81 23.36
C ARG A 38 -23.07 35.43 24.00
N LEU A 39 -23.92 34.59 23.44
CA LEU A 39 -24.06 33.20 23.89
C LEU A 39 -22.79 32.42 23.57
N HIS A 40 -22.30 32.48 22.32
CA HIS A 40 -21.07 31.82 21.89
C HIS A 40 -19.89 32.16 22.83
N ASP A 41 -19.77 33.41 23.24
CA ASP A 41 -18.67 33.87 24.10
C ASP A 41 -18.79 33.47 25.58
N ALA A 42 -19.96 32.96 25.97
CA ALA A 42 -20.27 32.55 27.33
C ALA A 42 -20.37 31.02 27.48
N ILE A 43 -20.25 30.26 26.39
CA ILE A 43 -20.25 28.80 26.43
C ILE A 43 -18.87 28.30 26.89
N ASP A 44 -18.86 27.52 27.96
CA ASP A 44 -17.73 26.69 28.37
C ASP A 44 -17.74 25.40 27.53
N PRO A 45 -16.65 25.09 26.79
CA PRO A 45 -16.56 23.87 25.98
C PRO A 45 -16.80 22.57 26.76
N THR A 46 -16.51 22.56 28.06
CA THR A 46 -16.55 21.35 28.91
C THR A 46 -17.90 21.14 29.60
N ALA A 47 -18.78 22.15 29.58
CA ALA A 47 -20.09 22.09 30.23
C ALA A 47 -21.19 21.56 29.29
N ASN A 48 -22.29 21.09 29.87
CA ASN A 48 -23.49 20.68 29.15
C ASN A 48 -24.60 21.74 29.29
N TYR A 49 -25.26 22.05 28.17
CA TYR A 49 -26.30 23.07 28.10
C TYR A 49 -27.62 22.47 27.62
N PRO A 50 -28.73 22.61 28.36
CA PRO A 50 -30.05 22.24 27.86
C PRO A 50 -30.40 23.01 26.59
N LEU A 51 -31.05 22.35 25.62
CA LEU A 51 -31.50 23.00 24.40
C LEU A 51 -32.42 24.21 24.69
N GLU A 52 -33.28 24.11 25.71
CA GLU A 52 -34.13 25.20 26.17
C GLU A 52 -33.32 26.46 26.53
N TYR A 53 -32.19 26.28 27.21
CA TYR A 53 -31.30 27.38 27.57
C TYR A 53 -30.76 28.09 26.32
N VAL A 54 -30.35 27.34 25.30
CA VAL A 54 -29.88 27.91 24.03
C VAL A 54 -31.00 28.67 23.32
N ILE A 55 -32.19 28.07 23.20
CA ILE A 55 -33.37 28.71 22.59
C ILE A 55 -33.69 30.01 23.31
N TYR A 56 -33.78 30.00 24.65
CA TYR A 56 -34.05 31.18 25.45
C TYR A 56 -32.99 32.27 25.29
N ARG A 57 -31.71 31.91 25.28
CA ARG A 57 -30.61 32.87 25.16
C ARG A 57 -30.59 33.54 23.79
N VAL A 58 -30.96 32.83 22.72
CA VAL A 58 -31.03 33.37 21.36
C VAL A 58 -32.33 34.17 21.14
N THR A 59 -33.48 33.61 21.53
CA THR A 59 -34.81 34.14 21.15
C THR A 59 -35.48 35.01 22.22
N ARG A 60 -35.14 34.80 23.51
CA ARG A 60 -35.87 35.27 24.71
C ARG A 60 -37.25 34.64 24.90
N TYR A 61 -37.61 33.66 24.08
CA TYR A 61 -38.78 32.83 24.26
C TYR A 61 -38.41 31.56 25.04
N ARG A 62 -39.27 31.16 25.97
CA ARG A 62 -39.10 29.94 26.76
C ARG A 62 -40.10 28.90 26.24
N PRO A 63 -39.65 27.80 25.59
CA PRO A 63 -40.56 26.79 25.09
C PRO A 63 -41.25 26.07 26.26
N GLU A 64 -42.55 25.78 26.10
CA GLU A 64 -43.38 25.14 27.14
C GLU A 64 -43.07 23.66 27.37
N ARG A 65 -42.31 23.03 26.46
CA ARG A 65 -41.90 21.63 26.57
C ARG A 65 -40.51 21.53 27.19
N ASP A 66 -40.42 20.73 28.25
CA ASP A 66 -39.16 20.38 28.89
C ASP A 66 -38.33 19.53 27.92
N SER A 67 -37.33 20.15 27.27
CA SER A 67 -36.45 19.45 26.35
C SER A 67 -35.34 18.78 27.16
N GLN A 68 -35.40 17.46 27.29
CA GLN A 68 -34.34 16.66 27.93
C GLN A 68 -33.03 16.62 27.12
N ILE A 69 -32.94 17.36 26.00
CA ILE A 69 -31.78 17.38 25.11
C ILE A 69 -30.68 18.24 25.75
N LEU A 70 -29.57 17.61 26.08
CA LEU A 70 -28.35 18.25 26.55
C LEU A 70 -27.32 18.35 25.43
N LEU A 71 -26.78 19.54 25.22
CA LEU A 71 -25.78 19.84 24.21
C LEU A 71 -24.42 20.05 24.89
N VAL A 72 -23.42 19.29 24.46
CA VAL A 72 -22.03 19.47 24.91
C VAL A 72 -21.48 20.79 24.35
N GLY A 73 -20.88 21.63 25.19
CA GLY A 73 -20.36 22.95 24.83
C GLY A 73 -19.44 22.94 23.60
N GLU A 74 -18.49 22.00 23.56
CA GLU A 74 -17.58 21.81 22.41
C GLU A 74 -18.32 21.53 21.09
N ALA A 75 -19.43 20.78 21.14
CA ALA A 75 -20.25 20.49 19.97
C ALA A 75 -21.19 21.65 19.60
N LEU A 76 -21.60 22.46 20.58
CA LEU A 76 -22.49 23.61 20.43
C LEU A 76 -21.79 24.81 19.76
N LEU A 77 -20.52 25.08 20.08
CA LEU A 77 -19.77 26.24 19.58
C LEU A 77 -19.70 26.33 18.03
N PRO A 78 -19.39 25.25 17.28
CA PRO A 78 -19.48 25.26 15.82
C PRO A 78 -20.87 25.63 15.29
N ASP A 79 -21.93 25.11 15.90
CA ASP A 79 -23.30 25.35 15.45
C ASP A 79 -23.71 26.79 15.73
N LEU A 80 -23.38 27.35 16.90
CA LEU A 80 -23.59 28.77 17.19
C LEU A 80 -22.91 29.69 16.16
N ARG A 81 -21.71 29.35 15.69
CA ARG A 81 -21.04 30.10 14.61
C ARG A 81 -21.79 30.00 13.29
N TRP A 82 -22.41 28.86 12.98
CA TRP A 82 -23.27 28.71 11.82
C TRP A 82 -24.58 29.50 11.94
N ILE A 83 -25.19 29.57 13.13
CA ILE A 83 -26.34 30.44 13.38
C ILE A 83 -25.95 31.90 13.08
N ILE A 84 -24.81 32.37 13.60
CA ILE A 84 -24.32 33.74 13.35
C ILE A 84 -24.06 33.95 11.85
N ASP A 85 -23.40 33.01 11.17
CA ASP A 85 -23.15 33.09 9.73
C ASP A 85 -24.45 33.22 8.93
N VAL A 86 -25.45 32.38 9.21
CA VAL A 86 -26.71 32.35 8.47
C VAL A 86 -27.55 33.61 8.73
N LEU A 87 -27.67 34.02 10.00
CA LEU A 87 -28.46 35.20 10.36
C LEU A 87 -27.81 36.49 9.87
N SER A 88 -26.50 36.65 10.03
CA SER A 88 -25.79 37.86 9.58
C SER A 88 -25.84 38.07 8.06
N ARG A 89 -25.95 37.01 7.24
CA ARG A 89 -26.21 37.15 5.79
C ARG A 89 -27.59 37.70 5.48
N SER A 90 -28.57 37.43 6.35
CA SER A 90 -30.01 37.68 6.10
C SER A 90 -30.48 39.09 6.43
N VAL A 91 -29.66 39.87 7.13
CA VAL A 91 -29.96 41.23 7.59
C VAL A 91 -28.80 42.17 7.35
N ASP A 92 -29.06 43.45 7.46
CA ASP A 92 -27.99 44.44 7.61
C ASP A 92 -27.78 44.67 9.11
N LEU A 93 -26.57 44.39 9.60
CA LEU A 93 -26.24 44.60 11.01
C LEU A 93 -25.79 46.05 11.19
N PRO A 94 -26.23 46.74 12.25
CA PRO A 94 -25.78 48.10 12.51
C PRO A 94 -24.28 48.10 12.76
N ASP A 95 -23.59 49.08 12.19
CA ASP A 95 -22.20 49.37 12.54
C ASP A 95 -22.17 49.89 13.99
N ASP A 96 -21.46 49.17 14.86
CA ASP A 96 -21.20 49.58 16.24
C ASP A 96 -19.90 50.40 16.23
N GLU A 97 -19.97 51.71 16.45
CA GLU A 97 -18.79 52.58 16.50
C GLU A 97 -17.78 52.13 17.57
N ALA A 98 -18.24 51.46 18.63
CA ALA A 98 -17.38 50.95 19.70
C ALA A 98 -16.72 49.59 19.35
N ASP A 99 -17.24 48.84 18.37
CA ASP A 99 -16.72 47.54 17.93
C ASP A 99 -16.90 47.38 16.40
N PRO A 100 -16.19 48.20 15.59
CA PRO A 100 -16.38 48.22 14.15
C PRO A 100 -16.02 46.87 13.53
N VAL A 101 -16.75 46.48 12.49
CA VAL A 101 -16.48 45.23 11.78
C VAL A 101 -15.38 45.45 10.75
N GLU A 102 -14.22 44.84 10.95
CA GLU A 102 -13.09 44.93 10.03
C GLU A 102 -13.14 43.82 8.98
N PRO A 103 -12.87 44.10 7.69
CA PRO A 103 -12.68 43.06 6.69
C PRO A 103 -11.41 42.26 6.98
N ILE A 104 -11.39 40.98 6.58
CA ILE A 104 -10.29 40.04 6.86
C ILE A 104 -8.92 40.61 6.42
N ASP A 105 -8.85 41.28 5.27
CA ASP A 105 -7.59 41.81 4.74
C ASP A 105 -7.03 42.96 5.59
N ALA A 106 -7.89 43.85 6.10
CA ALA A 106 -7.48 44.93 6.99
C ALA A 106 -7.03 44.38 8.35
N LEU A 107 -7.75 43.38 8.87
CA LEU A 107 -7.39 42.73 10.12
C LEU A 107 -6.05 41.99 10.02
N ALA A 108 -5.79 41.33 8.88
CA ALA A 108 -4.54 40.63 8.60
C ALA A 108 -3.33 41.57 8.69
N VAL A 109 -3.44 42.76 8.07
CA VAL A 109 -2.42 43.81 8.14
C VAL A 109 -2.24 44.29 9.59
N ARG A 110 -3.34 44.61 10.28
CA ARG A 110 -3.30 45.15 11.64
C ARG A 110 -2.66 44.19 12.64
N LEU A 111 -2.94 42.89 12.53
CA LEU A 111 -2.39 41.85 13.41
C LEU A 111 -1.04 41.30 12.95
N ASN A 112 -0.51 41.78 11.81
CA ASN A 112 0.70 41.26 11.17
C ASN A 112 0.64 39.73 10.95
N VAL A 113 -0.48 39.24 10.41
CA VAL A 113 -0.69 37.81 10.10
C VAL A 113 -1.21 37.65 8.67
N SER A 114 -1.00 36.48 8.07
CA SER A 114 -1.58 36.18 6.76
C SER A 114 -3.11 36.00 6.82
N THR A 115 -3.82 36.31 5.73
CA THR A 115 -5.25 36.00 5.60
C THR A 115 -5.56 34.51 5.77
N LYS A 116 -4.60 33.62 5.42
CA LYS A 116 -4.67 32.17 5.68
C LYS A 116 -4.65 31.84 7.18
N THR A 117 -3.92 32.62 7.98
CA THR A 117 -3.89 32.46 9.45
C THR A 117 -5.25 32.76 10.06
N ILE A 118 -5.89 33.85 9.64
CA ILE A 118 -7.26 34.18 10.03
C ILE A 118 -8.25 33.08 9.58
N GLY A 119 -8.07 32.54 8.37
CA GLY A 119 -8.83 31.38 7.90
C GLY A 119 -8.70 30.15 8.81
N ARG A 120 -7.51 29.86 9.34
CA ARG A 120 -7.29 28.78 10.32
C ARG A 120 -7.94 29.08 11.67
N TRP A 121 -7.87 30.33 12.14
CA TRP A 121 -8.54 30.73 13.39
C TRP A 121 -10.05 30.53 13.31
N ARG A 122 -10.65 30.77 12.14
CA ARG A 122 -12.07 30.45 11.90
C ARG A 122 -12.37 28.97 12.01
N ALA A 123 -11.48 28.09 11.53
CA ALA A 123 -11.64 26.65 11.75
C ALA A 123 -11.55 26.28 13.25
N GLN A 124 -10.77 27.03 14.03
CA GLN A 124 -10.47 26.75 15.43
C GLN A 124 -11.42 27.36 16.46
N GLY A 125 -12.22 28.36 16.10
CA GLY A 125 -13.15 28.97 17.08
C GLY A 125 -13.58 30.39 16.76
N LEU A 126 -12.84 31.10 15.90
CA LEU A 126 -13.12 32.50 15.62
C LEU A 126 -14.47 32.66 14.89
N ARG A 127 -15.40 33.39 15.52
CA ARG A 127 -16.69 33.75 14.94
C ARG A 127 -16.56 34.92 13.97
N TRP A 128 -17.47 35.02 13.00
CA TRP A 128 -17.46 36.05 11.95
C TRP A 128 -18.87 36.52 11.61
N ARG A 129 -18.96 37.64 10.90
CA ARG A 129 -20.22 38.19 10.35
C ARG A 129 -20.08 38.45 8.85
N TRP A 130 -21.21 38.66 8.19
CA TRP A 130 -21.26 39.23 6.85
C TRP A 130 -21.51 40.73 6.90
N ILE A 131 -20.67 41.49 6.22
CA ILE A 131 -20.80 42.93 6.00
C ILE A 131 -21.39 43.15 4.60
N LYS A 132 -22.44 43.97 4.50
CA LYS A 132 -22.93 44.45 3.21
C LYS A 132 -22.09 45.65 2.78
N SER A 133 -21.65 45.67 1.53
CA SER A 133 -20.99 46.85 0.99
C SER A 133 -22.04 47.96 0.80
N GLN A 134 -21.78 49.14 1.38
CA GLN A 134 -22.67 50.32 1.31
C GLN A 134 -22.98 50.76 -0.14
N ARG A 135 -22.23 50.27 -1.14
CA ARG A 135 -22.41 50.58 -2.58
C ARG A 135 -22.98 49.41 -3.40
N GLY A 136 -23.81 48.54 -2.81
CA GLY A 136 -24.44 47.42 -3.52
C GLY A 136 -23.48 46.31 -3.96
N GLY A 137 -22.27 46.28 -3.39
CA GLY A 137 -21.24 45.28 -3.69
C GLY A 137 -21.46 43.92 -3.02
N ARG A 138 -20.70 42.92 -3.48
CA ARG A 138 -20.68 41.54 -2.96
C ARG A 138 -20.47 41.54 -1.43
N GLN A 139 -21.30 40.81 -0.68
CA GLN A 139 -21.13 40.67 0.78
C GLN A 139 -19.73 40.15 1.09
N ARG A 140 -19.10 40.72 2.13
CA ARG A 140 -17.75 40.33 2.56
C ARG A 140 -17.78 39.82 3.99
N LEU A 141 -16.84 38.94 4.31
CA LEU A 141 -16.66 38.46 5.68
C LEU A 141 -15.96 39.53 6.50
N GLY A 142 -16.49 39.76 7.69
CA GLY A 142 -16.00 40.71 8.66
C GLY A 142 -15.82 40.10 10.04
N LEU A 143 -14.90 40.66 10.80
CA LEU A 143 -14.56 40.26 12.16
C LEU A 143 -14.63 41.50 13.05
N THR A 144 -15.32 41.41 14.18
CA THR A 144 -15.32 42.49 15.18
C THR A 144 -14.11 42.35 16.08
N ARG A 145 -13.68 43.45 16.69
CA ARG A 145 -12.57 43.44 17.64
C ARG A 145 -12.89 42.56 18.84
N ARG A 146 -14.12 42.60 19.37
CA ARG A 146 -14.55 41.69 20.44
C ARG A 146 -14.42 40.21 20.05
N ALA A 147 -14.68 39.86 18.79
CA ALA A 147 -14.53 38.48 18.32
C ALA A 147 -13.08 38.02 18.31
N VAL A 148 -12.18 38.89 17.85
CA VAL A 148 -10.74 38.63 17.84
C VAL A 148 -10.19 38.57 19.26
N ASP A 149 -10.49 39.55 20.10
CA ASP A 149 -9.97 39.64 21.47
C ASP A 149 -10.44 38.45 22.32
N HIS A 150 -11.70 38.03 22.18
CA HIS A 150 -12.21 36.83 22.84
C HIS A 150 -11.47 35.57 22.37
N PHE A 151 -11.29 35.38 21.06
CA PHE A 151 -10.54 34.24 20.52
C PHE A 151 -9.08 34.21 20.99
N LEU A 152 -8.44 35.38 21.08
CA LEU A 152 -7.06 35.49 21.55
C LEU A 152 -6.93 35.21 23.05
N LYS A 153 -7.93 35.59 23.86
CA LYS A 153 -7.99 35.27 25.28
C LYS A 153 -8.10 33.76 25.52
N GLU A 154 -8.93 33.07 24.74
CA GLU A 154 -9.09 31.61 24.81
C GLU A 154 -7.90 30.85 24.20
N HIS A 155 -7.09 31.52 23.36
CA HIS A 155 -5.93 30.90 22.69
C HIS A 155 -4.66 31.78 22.74
N PRO A 156 -4.06 31.98 23.93
CA PRO A 156 -2.95 32.92 24.15
C PRO A 156 -1.67 32.58 23.35
N GLY A 157 -1.51 31.35 22.85
CA GLY A 157 -0.34 30.91 22.08
C GLY A 157 -0.37 31.20 20.57
N GLN A 158 -1.44 31.80 20.03
CA GLN A 158 -1.63 31.99 18.58
C GLN A 158 -0.84 33.18 18.01
N VAL A 159 -0.75 34.29 18.77
CA VAL A 159 -0.12 35.55 18.29
C VAL A 159 1.40 35.46 18.34
N HIS A 160 1.97 34.88 19.41
CA HIS A 160 3.43 34.69 19.52
C HIS A 160 4.03 33.77 18.43
N ARG A 161 3.22 32.88 17.84
CA ARG A 161 3.65 32.06 16.68
C ARG A 161 3.46 32.76 15.34
N ALA A 162 2.46 33.63 15.21
CA ALA A 162 2.15 34.28 13.94
C ALA A 162 3.02 35.53 13.69
N GLY A 163 3.36 36.30 14.73
CA GLY A 163 4.19 37.51 14.62
C GLY A 163 5.68 37.26 14.34
N ARG A 164 6.15 36.00 14.36
CA ARG A 164 7.54 35.61 14.01
C ARG A 164 7.77 35.43 12.51
N PHE A 165 6.75 35.55 11.66
CA PHE A 165 6.93 35.50 10.21
C PHE A 165 7.58 36.81 9.73
N THR A 166 8.90 36.90 9.82
CA THR A 166 9.65 37.92 9.08
C THR A 166 9.48 37.60 7.58
N HIS A 167 8.92 38.54 6.83
CA HIS A 167 8.92 38.46 5.37
C HIS A 167 10.39 38.42 4.91
N ILE A 168 10.76 37.42 4.10
CA ILE A 168 12.09 37.36 3.51
C ILE A 168 12.08 38.36 2.35
N ASP A 169 12.93 39.38 2.44
CA ASP A 169 13.15 40.32 1.34
C ASP A 169 13.78 39.59 0.15
N ASP A 170 13.58 40.12 -1.05
CA ASP A 170 14.06 39.46 -2.27
C ASP A 170 15.60 39.36 -2.27
N LYS A 171 16.29 40.30 -1.60
CA LYS A 171 17.75 40.25 -1.42
C LYS A 171 18.22 39.05 -0.59
N THR A 172 17.62 38.80 0.58
CA THR A 172 17.96 37.63 1.40
C THR A 172 17.58 36.33 0.68
N ARG A 173 16.54 36.34 -0.15
CA ARG A 173 16.19 35.19 -0.98
C ARG A 173 17.29 34.86 -1.98
N ASP A 174 17.80 35.87 -2.68
CA ASP A 174 18.86 35.70 -3.69
C ASP A 174 20.19 35.28 -3.06
N ASP A 175 20.52 35.83 -1.89
CA ASP A 175 21.70 35.42 -1.11
C ASP A 175 21.62 33.94 -0.68
N LEU A 176 20.44 33.49 -0.22
CA LEU A 176 20.19 32.10 0.14
C LEU A 176 20.32 31.15 -1.07
N ILE A 177 19.84 31.56 -2.24
CA ILE A 177 19.93 30.78 -3.49
C ILE A 177 21.39 30.64 -3.92
N THR A 178 22.15 31.74 -3.88
CA THR A 178 23.57 31.75 -4.24
C THR A 178 24.38 30.83 -3.33
N GLN A 179 24.23 30.97 -2.01
CA GLN A 179 24.90 30.11 -1.05
C GLN A 179 24.46 28.63 -1.16
N ALA A 180 23.18 28.37 -1.47
CA ALA A 180 22.71 27.00 -1.71
C ALA A 180 23.40 26.36 -2.92
N ARG A 181 23.63 27.13 -3.99
CA ARG A 181 24.34 26.69 -5.20
C ARG A 181 25.82 26.42 -4.93
N ASP A 182 26.48 27.28 -4.15
CA ASP A 182 27.88 27.07 -3.77
C ASP A 182 28.05 25.81 -2.90
N ILE A 183 27.14 25.60 -1.95
CA ILE A 183 27.16 24.39 -1.11
C ILE A 183 26.86 23.14 -1.96
N ALA A 184 25.90 23.20 -2.89
CA ALA A 184 25.53 22.07 -3.74
C ALA A 184 26.65 21.66 -4.72
N THR A 185 27.43 22.63 -5.20
CA THR A 185 28.57 22.38 -6.09
C THR A 185 29.80 21.90 -5.32
N ALA A 186 30.12 22.55 -4.19
CA ALA A 186 31.27 22.17 -3.36
C ALA A 186 31.06 20.85 -2.60
N HIS A 187 29.82 20.55 -2.21
CA HIS A 187 29.48 19.39 -1.40
C HIS A 187 28.36 18.61 -2.08
N ARG A 188 28.50 17.28 -2.24
CA ARG A 188 27.42 16.39 -2.75
C ARG A 188 26.30 16.20 -1.71
N TRP A 189 25.83 17.28 -1.10
CA TRP A 189 24.79 17.29 -0.09
C TRP A 189 23.41 17.26 -0.74
N SER A 190 22.49 16.55 -0.10
CA SER A 190 21.07 16.63 -0.44
C SER A 190 20.50 18.00 -0.07
N MET A 191 19.47 18.45 -0.79
CA MET A 191 18.75 19.70 -0.53
C MET A 191 18.38 19.91 0.96
N PHE A 192 17.94 18.86 1.66
CA PHE A 192 17.61 18.95 3.09
C PHE A 192 18.81 19.26 3.99
N LYS A 193 19.98 18.69 3.69
CA LYS A 193 21.23 18.98 4.42
C LYS A 193 21.65 20.44 4.18
N THR A 194 21.58 20.90 2.93
CA THR A 194 21.86 22.29 2.57
C THR A 194 20.89 23.26 3.26
N ALA A 195 19.58 23.00 3.20
CA ALA A 195 18.57 23.81 3.88
C ALA A 195 18.79 23.84 5.41
N ARG A 196 19.14 22.72 6.03
CA ARG A 196 19.47 22.66 7.47
C ARG A 196 20.73 23.45 7.82
N HIS A 197 21.73 23.45 6.95
CA HIS A 197 22.96 24.22 7.14
C HIS A 197 22.68 25.73 7.06
N LEU A 198 22.04 26.17 5.98
CA LEU A 198 21.68 27.58 5.75
C LEU A 198 20.72 28.13 6.82
N ALA A 199 19.75 27.32 7.26
CA ALA A 199 18.82 27.69 8.32
C ALA A 199 19.53 28.03 9.64
N ARG A 200 20.63 27.33 9.96
CA ARG A 200 21.43 27.59 11.16
C ARG A 200 22.25 28.88 11.05
N GLN A 201 22.72 29.22 9.85
CA GLN A 201 23.49 30.45 9.60
C GLN A 201 22.61 31.70 9.54
N THR A 202 21.37 31.56 9.07
CA THR A 202 20.45 32.69 8.84
C THR A 202 19.41 32.89 9.95
N ASP A 203 19.47 32.08 11.01
CA ASP A 203 18.47 32.01 12.09
C ASP A 203 17.02 31.87 11.56
N ARG A 204 16.85 31.01 10.54
CA ARG A 204 15.55 30.77 9.88
C ARG A 204 15.07 29.35 10.12
N ALA A 205 13.76 29.15 9.98
CA ALA A 205 13.19 27.81 9.97
C ALA A 205 13.67 27.01 8.76
N ILE A 206 14.07 25.75 8.98
CA ILE A 206 14.57 24.83 7.95
C ILE A 206 13.59 24.73 6.78
N GLU A 207 12.29 24.67 7.07
CA GLU A 207 11.24 24.54 6.06
C GLU A 207 11.09 25.79 5.18
N THR A 208 11.41 26.98 5.71
CA THR A 208 11.37 28.23 4.95
C THR A 208 12.48 28.27 3.91
N VAL A 209 13.73 27.98 4.33
CA VAL A 209 14.88 27.90 3.42
C VAL A 209 14.66 26.79 2.38
N ARG A 210 14.15 25.63 2.82
CA ARG A 210 13.81 24.54 1.92
C ARG A 210 12.80 24.97 0.86
N LYS A 211 11.70 25.64 1.23
CA LYS A 211 10.70 26.11 0.27
C LYS A 211 11.26 27.12 -0.73
N ILE A 212 12.16 28.01 -0.30
CA ILE A 212 12.83 28.96 -1.21
C ILE A 212 13.62 28.21 -2.28
N ILE A 213 14.45 27.26 -1.88
CA ILE A 213 15.25 26.43 -2.81
C ILE A 213 14.32 25.63 -3.74
N GLN A 214 13.24 25.06 -3.19
CA GLN A 214 12.26 24.29 -3.97
C GLN A 214 11.53 25.13 -5.01
N GLN A 215 11.14 26.34 -4.63
CA GLN A 215 10.46 27.28 -5.50
C GLN A 215 11.41 27.75 -6.61
N HIS A 216 12.66 28.07 -6.29
CA HIS A 216 13.68 28.43 -7.28
C HIS A 216 13.89 27.30 -8.31
N ASP A 217 14.11 26.06 -7.86
CA ASP A 217 14.32 24.92 -8.76
C ASP A 217 13.08 24.58 -9.60
N HIS A 218 11.88 24.94 -9.14
CA HIS A 218 10.64 24.80 -9.90
C HIS A 218 10.50 25.90 -10.96
N ASP A 219 10.78 27.14 -10.60
CA ASP A 219 10.64 28.31 -11.47
C ASP A 219 11.77 28.39 -12.51
N HIS A 220 12.91 27.73 -12.27
CA HIS A 220 14.06 27.66 -13.17
C HIS A 220 14.43 26.22 -13.58
N PRO A 221 13.62 25.54 -14.42
CA PRO A 221 13.86 24.15 -14.81
C PRO A 221 15.18 23.90 -15.56
N ASN A 222 15.71 24.93 -16.24
CA ASN A 222 16.94 24.86 -17.02
C ASN A 222 18.20 25.15 -16.19
N ASP A 223 18.07 25.66 -14.97
CA ASP A 223 19.18 25.92 -14.04
C ASP A 223 18.80 25.61 -12.58
N PRO A 224 18.45 24.35 -12.26
CA PRO A 224 18.10 23.96 -10.89
C PRO A 224 19.37 23.86 -10.02
N ILE A 225 19.27 24.28 -8.76
CA ILE A 225 20.32 24.12 -7.75
C ILE A 225 20.50 22.63 -7.44
N PHE A 226 19.40 21.86 -7.37
CA PHE A 226 19.43 20.42 -7.14
C PHE A 226 18.76 19.66 -8.30
N PRO A 227 19.48 19.41 -9.42
CA PRO A 227 18.95 18.65 -10.55
C PRO A 227 18.50 17.26 -10.09
N GLY A 228 17.18 17.02 -10.14
CA GLY A 228 16.57 15.76 -9.71
C GLY A 228 16.06 15.70 -8.27
N HIS A 229 16.00 16.81 -7.51
CA HIS A 229 15.32 16.88 -6.20
C HIS A 229 13.89 17.40 -6.21
N THR A 230 13.44 17.93 -7.34
CA THR A 230 12.17 18.63 -7.48
C THR A 230 10.95 17.72 -7.63
N GLY A 231 11.11 16.40 -7.49
CA GLY A 231 9.97 15.49 -7.62
C GLY A 231 10.09 14.15 -6.88
N PRO A 232 8.96 13.42 -6.75
CA PRO A 232 8.95 12.01 -6.39
C PRO A 232 9.93 11.21 -7.25
N LEU A 233 10.49 10.13 -6.71
CA LEU A 233 11.28 9.20 -7.52
C LEU A 233 10.42 8.70 -8.69
N THR A 234 10.96 8.77 -9.90
CA THR A 234 10.30 8.19 -11.08
C THR A 234 10.30 6.67 -10.97
N ASP A 235 9.35 5.98 -11.62
CA ASP A 235 9.30 4.51 -11.57
C ASP A 235 10.54 3.85 -12.17
N ARG A 236 11.20 4.52 -13.13
CA ARG A 236 12.51 4.09 -13.63
C ARG A 236 13.57 4.15 -12.54
N GLN A 237 13.64 5.25 -11.77
CA GLN A 237 14.59 5.37 -10.65
C GLN A 237 14.28 4.34 -9.55
N LYS A 238 13.00 4.13 -9.21
CA LYS A 238 12.60 3.10 -8.22
C LYS A 238 13.06 1.71 -8.63
N ARG A 239 12.86 1.32 -9.90
CA ARG A 239 13.36 0.05 -10.46
C ARG A 239 14.88 -0.09 -10.35
N VAL A 240 15.63 0.96 -10.67
CA VAL A 240 17.10 0.96 -10.56
C VAL A 240 17.53 0.82 -9.09
N ILE A 241 16.88 1.56 -8.18
CA ILE A 241 17.15 1.49 -6.74
C ILE A 241 16.89 0.07 -6.22
N ALA A 242 15.74 -0.52 -6.55
CA ALA A 242 15.39 -1.87 -6.11
C ALA A 242 16.36 -2.94 -6.66
N ARG A 243 16.74 -2.84 -7.94
CA ARG A 243 17.74 -3.75 -8.54
C ARG A 243 19.11 -3.61 -7.88
N ALA A 244 19.59 -2.39 -7.66
CA ALA A 244 20.89 -2.15 -7.04
C ALA A 244 20.92 -2.61 -5.57
N HIS A 245 19.83 -2.41 -4.83
CA HIS A 245 19.68 -2.94 -3.48
C HIS A 245 19.69 -4.47 -3.45
N ARG A 246 18.99 -5.12 -4.39
CA ARG A 246 19.02 -6.59 -4.54
C ARG A 246 20.42 -7.13 -4.88
N MET A 247 21.24 -6.35 -5.58
CA MET A 247 22.64 -6.67 -5.87
C MET A 247 23.60 -6.39 -4.69
N GLY A 248 23.09 -6.04 -3.51
CA GLY A 248 23.89 -5.84 -2.29
C GLY A 248 24.39 -4.42 -2.05
N MET A 249 23.99 -3.42 -2.87
CA MET A 249 24.34 -2.03 -2.59
C MET A 249 23.59 -1.51 -1.36
N SER A 250 24.31 -0.87 -0.43
CA SER A 250 23.70 -0.41 0.81
C SER A 250 22.69 0.71 0.58
N ALA A 251 21.66 0.79 1.43
CA ALA A 251 20.70 1.90 1.39
C ALA A 251 21.38 3.26 1.62
N THR A 252 22.56 3.30 2.26
CA THR A 252 23.34 4.52 2.46
C THR A 252 23.98 5.00 1.16
N ASP A 253 24.57 4.08 0.38
CA ASP A 253 25.20 4.41 -0.89
C ASP A 253 24.16 4.81 -1.93
N LEU A 254 23.02 4.12 -1.94
CA LEU A 254 21.87 4.48 -2.77
C LEU A 254 21.32 5.86 -2.39
N ALA A 255 21.19 6.14 -1.08
CA ALA A 255 20.76 7.44 -0.59
C ALA A 255 21.71 8.57 -1.05
N ALA A 256 23.02 8.36 -0.99
CA ALA A 256 24.01 9.32 -1.48
C ALA A 256 23.94 9.50 -3.00
N ARG A 257 23.90 8.38 -3.75
CA ARG A 257 23.89 8.39 -5.22
C ARG A 257 22.65 9.05 -5.81
N PHE A 258 21.47 8.74 -5.27
CA PHE A 258 20.21 9.33 -5.71
C PHE A 258 19.88 10.63 -4.98
N GLN A 259 20.75 11.05 -4.05
CA GLN A 259 20.57 12.22 -3.20
C GLN A 259 19.16 12.24 -2.57
N ARG A 260 18.83 11.13 -1.88
CA ARG A 260 17.57 10.92 -1.18
C ARG A 260 17.82 10.46 0.25
N THR A 261 16.78 10.48 1.08
CA THR A 261 16.88 9.91 2.43
C THR A 261 16.89 8.38 2.35
N ARG A 262 17.51 7.71 3.34
CA ARG A 262 17.44 6.24 3.47
C ARG A 262 15.99 5.75 3.50
N HIS A 263 15.10 6.49 4.17
CA HIS A 263 13.67 6.17 4.22
C HIS A 263 13.02 6.17 2.83
N THR A 264 13.34 7.16 1.99
CA THR A 264 12.87 7.21 0.60
C THR A 264 13.39 6.04 -0.23
N ILE A 265 14.64 5.62 0.01
CA ILE A 265 15.22 4.43 -0.64
C ILE A 265 14.47 3.16 -0.23
N TYR A 266 14.29 2.91 1.06
CA TYR A 266 13.53 1.74 1.53
C TYR A 266 12.09 1.74 1.01
N ARG A 267 11.42 2.91 1.01
CA ARG A 267 10.07 3.02 0.45
C ARG A 267 10.04 2.63 -1.04
N ALA A 268 11.00 3.12 -1.84
CA ALA A 268 11.10 2.75 -3.24
C ALA A 268 11.36 1.24 -3.42
N VAL A 269 12.19 0.63 -2.57
CA VAL A 269 12.43 -0.82 -2.58
C VAL A 269 11.15 -1.59 -2.25
N HIS A 270 10.42 -1.20 -1.20
CA HIS A 270 9.18 -1.88 -0.79
C HIS A 270 8.07 -1.71 -1.83
N GLU A 271 7.91 -0.52 -2.41
CA GLU A 271 6.96 -0.26 -3.51
C GLU A 271 7.23 -1.21 -4.70
N GLN A 272 8.50 -1.42 -5.06
CA GLN A 272 8.88 -2.31 -6.16
C GLN A 272 8.70 -3.79 -5.82
N ARG A 273 9.01 -4.21 -4.58
CA ARG A 273 8.73 -5.57 -4.09
C ARG A 273 7.22 -5.85 -4.13
N ALA A 274 6.41 -4.94 -3.60
CA ALA A 274 4.96 -5.05 -3.61
C ALA A 274 4.39 -5.11 -5.03
N ALA A 275 4.89 -4.28 -5.96
CA ALA A 275 4.49 -4.32 -7.36
C ALA A 275 4.79 -5.69 -8.01
N ALA A 276 6.01 -6.22 -7.82
CA ALA A 276 6.38 -7.53 -8.34
C ALA A 276 5.51 -8.66 -7.77
N LEU A 277 5.21 -8.62 -6.46
CA LEU A 277 4.35 -9.62 -5.82
C LEU A 277 2.90 -9.56 -6.32
N ARG A 278 2.38 -8.36 -6.64
CA ARG A 278 1.02 -8.20 -7.21
C ARG A 278 0.89 -8.79 -8.60
N GLU A 279 1.93 -8.68 -9.41
CA GLU A 279 1.97 -9.23 -10.77
C GLU A 279 2.24 -10.74 -10.79
N LEU A 280 2.77 -11.30 -9.70
CA LEU A 280 3.09 -12.72 -9.61
C LEU A 280 1.81 -13.57 -9.50
N PRO A 281 1.53 -14.45 -10.48
CA PRO A 281 0.45 -15.41 -10.35
C PRO A 281 0.80 -16.47 -9.29
N ILE A 282 -0.08 -16.66 -8.31
CA ILE A 282 0.09 -17.64 -7.24
C ILE A 282 -1.01 -18.69 -7.41
N HIS A 283 -0.62 -19.88 -7.87
CA HIS A 283 -1.53 -21.00 -8.11
C HIS A 283 -1.50 -22.00 -6.96
N PHE A 284 -2.66 -22.33 -6.41
CA PHE A 284 -2.83 -23.34 -5.37
C PHE A 284 -4.17 -24.06 -5.52
N VAL A 285 -4.25 -25.28 -5.01
CA VAL A 285 -5.49 -26.06 -4.92
C VAL A 285 -6.22 -25.70 -3.62
N GLU A 286 -7.46 -25.22 -3.74
CA GLU A 286 -8.27 -24.81 -2.59
C GLU A 286 -8.60 -25.98 -1.66
N SER A 287 -8.61 -25.71 -0.35
CA SER A 287 -9.08 -26.65 0.66
C SER A 287 -9.83 -25.90 1.75
N SER A 288 -10.95 -26.47 2.22
CA SER A 288 -11.71 -25.92 3.36
C SER A 288 -10.89 -25.88 4.65
N THR A 289 -9.83 -26.68 4.75
CA THR A 289 -8.95 -26.73 5.93
C THR A 289 -8.09 -25.48 6.10
N TYR A 290 -7.85 -24.70 5.04
CA TYR A 290 -6.97 -23.53 5.09
C TYR A 290 -7.58 -22.33 5.82
N MET A 291 -8.90 -22.29 5.96
CA MET A 291 -9.65 -21.21 6.61
C MET A 291 -9.87 -21.46 8.10
N ARG A 292 -9.36 -22.56 8.66
CA ARG A 292 -9.50 -22.88 10.07
C ARG A 292 -8.55 -22.03 10.91
N ASP A 293 -8.98 -21.67 12.12
CA ASP A 293 -8.17 -20.87 13.05
C ASP A 293 -6.86 -21.57 13.45
N ASP A 294 -6.86 -22.90 13.49
CA ASP A 294 -5.70 -23.75 13.81
C ASP A 294 -4.87 -24.16 12.59
N ALA A 295 -5.16 -23.62 11.39
CA ALA A 295 -4.51 -24.05 10.15
C ALA A 295 -2.99 -23.84 10.16
N ASP A 296 -2.49 -22.69 10.64
CA ASP A 296 -1.05 -22.43 10.74
C ASP A 296 -0.37 -23.45 11.67
N GLU A 297 -0.99 -23.78 12.81
CA GLU A 297 -0.45 -24.72 13.81
C GLU A 297 -0.49 -26.18 13.36
N VAL A 298 -1.46 -26.55 12.51
CA VAL A 298 -1.64 -27.94 12.05
C VAL A 298 -0.88 -28.21 10.75
N LEU A 299 -0.95 -27.30 9.79
CA LEU A 299 -0.42 -27.52 8.44
C LEU A 299 1.07 -27.20 8.34
N LEU A 300 1.59 -26.31 9.20
CA LEU A 300 3.00 -25.92 9.22
C LEU A 300 3.84 -26.61 10.30
N ARG A 301 3.32 -27.69 10.89
CA ARG A 301 4.04 -28.51 11.87
C ARG A 301 5.38 -29.00 11.36
N ARG A 302 6.32 -29.24 12.28
CA ARG A 302 7.68 -29.64 11.93
C ARG A 302 7.72 -30.99 11.21
N GLU A 303 6.80 -31.90 11.53
CA GLU A 303 6.73 -33.24 10.93
C GLU A 303 6.31 -33.22 9.45
N SER A 304 5.64 -32.14 8.99
CA SER A 304 5.28 -31.96 7.57
C SER A 304 6.34 -31.20 6.78
N ASP A 305 7.37 -30.66 7.46
CA ASP A 305 8.44 -29.91 6.83
C ASP A 305 9.46 -30.88 6.22
N LEU A 306 9.38 -31.05 4.89
CA LEU A 306 10.33 -31.88 4.17
C LEU A 306 11.78 -31.44 4.42
N ALA A 307 12.05 -30.17 4.72
CA ALA A 307 13.40 -29.68 4.99
C ALA A 307 14.07 -30.35 6.20
N GLN A 308 13.27 -30.81 7.16
CA GLN A 308 13.73 -31.48 8.38
C GLN A 308 13.85 -33.00 8.24
N ILE A 309 13.39 -33.56 7.11
CA ILE A 309 13.39 -35.00 6.87
C ILE A 309 14.66 -35.38 6.11
N ASP A 310 15.40 -36.35 6.64
CA ASP A 310 16.52 -36.96 5.93
C ASP A 310 15.98 -37.87 4.83
N LEU A 311 16.02 -37.37 3.59
CA LEU A 311 15.51 -38.10 2.44
C LEU A 311 16.35 -39.34 2.10
N SER A 312 17.60 -39.43 2.58
CA SER A 312 18.50 -40.55 2.30
C SER A 312 18.06 -41.87 2.94
N THR A 313 17.17 -41.80 3.93
CA THR A 313 16.62 -43.00 4.59
C THR A 313 15.59 -43.74 3.75
N PHE A 314 15.09 -43.14 2.67
CA PHE A 314 14.09 -43.74 1.81
C PHE A 314 14.70 -44.55 0.67
N ALA A 315 13.94 -45.53 0.18
CA ALA A 315 14.37 -46.39 -0.91
C ALA A 315 14.60 -45.60 -2.21
N ILE A 316 15.71 -45.92 -2.88
CA ILE A 316 16.04 -45.45 -4.23
C ILE A 316 15.73 -46.56 -5.26
N PRO A 317 15.53 -46.22 -6.55
CA PRO A 317 15.44 -47.21 -7.61
C PRO A 317 16.62 -48.18 -7.62
N GLY A 318 16.35 -49.47 -7.85
CA GLY A 318 17.39 -50.48 -8.02
C GLY A 318 18.15 -50.33 -9.35
N ASP A 319 19.34 -50.92 -9.43
CA ASP A 319 20.22 -50.76 -10.60
C ASP A 319 19.57 -51.23 -11.90
N ALA A 320 18.78 -52.31 -11.88
CA ALA A 320 18.06 -52.81 -13.06
C ALA A 320 17.07 -51.79 -13.67
N GLU A 321 16.42 -50.95 -12.85
CA GLU A 321 15.53 -49.88 -13.33
C GLU A 321 16.32 -48.74 -13.97
N LEU A 322 17.53 -48.49 -13.49
CA LEU A 322 18.42 -47.40 -13.91
C LEU A 322 19.34 -47.77 -15.07
N ASP A 323 19.58 -49.07 -15.31
CA ASP A 323 20.55 -49.54 -16.29
C ASP A 323 20.22 -49.19 -17.74
N ALA A 324 18.93 -49.01 -18.04
CA ALA A 324 18.47 -48.58 -19.36
C ALA A 324 18.71 -47.08 -19.65
N LEU A 325 19.13 -46.29 -18.66
CA LEU A 325 19.35 -44.85 -18.79
C LEU A 325 20.81 -44.50 -19.06
N PRO A 326 21.06 -43.51 -19.95
CA PRO A 326 22.38 -42.88 -20.07
C PRO A 326 22.89 -42.34 -18.73
N GLN A 327 24.21 -42.38 -18.51
CA GLN A 327 24.84 -42.02 -17.23
C GLN A 327 24.42 -40.63 -16.68
N PRO A 328 24.32 -39.55 -17.49
CA PRO A 328 23.88 -38.25 -16.99
C PRO A 328 22.43 -38.28 -16.48
N VAL A 329 21.55 -38.98 -17.19
CA VAL A 329 20.12 -39.09 -16.85
C VAL A 329 19.92 -39.99 -15.63
N ARG A 330 20.76 -41.02 -15.46
CA ARG A 330 20.72 -41.93 -14.31
C ARG A 330 20.77 -41.18 -12.97
N ARG A 331 21.57 -40.12 -12.88
CA ARG A 331 21.70 -39.29 -11.66
C ARG A 331 20.39 -38.56 -11.30
N VAL A 332 19.65 -38.10 -12.32
CA VAL A 332 18.37 -37.39 -12.13
C VAL A 332 17.31 -38.33 -11.56
N TYR A 333 17.26 -39.58 -12.00
CA TYR A 333 16.23 -40.54 -11.58
C TYR A 333 16.61 -41.35 -10.34
N ARG A 334 17.89 -41.34 -9.94
CA ARG A 334 18.37 -41.96 -8.70
C ARG A 334 18.02 -41.09 -7.49
N GLN A 335 16.73 -40.95 -7.22
CA GLN A 335 16.19 -40.13 -6.13
C GLN A 335 15.42 -41.00 -5.13
N PRO A 336 15.33 -40.57 -3.86
CA PRO A 336 14.54 -41.27 -2.85
C PRO A 336 13.04 -41.18 -3.14
N ARG A 337 12.32 -42.29 -2.96
CA ARG A 337 10.86 -42.33 -3.06
C ARG A 337 10.22 -41.93 -1.74
N LEU A 338 9.50 -40.80 -1.71
CA LEU A 338 8.75 -40.38 -0.53
C LEU A 338 7.52 -41.29 -0.30
N PRO A 339 7.21 -41.67 0.95
CA PRO A 339 6.00 -42.42 1.26
C PRO A 339 4.74 -41.55 1.07
N ALA A 340 3.61 -42.19 0.78
CA ALA A 340 2.36 -41.51 0.37
C ALA A 340 1.83 -40.50 1.39
N ASN A 341 2.00 -40.77 2.70
CA ASN A 341 1.62 -39.85 3.78
C ASN A 341 2.45 -38.56 3.76
N LEU A 342 3.77 -38.65 3.56
CA LEU A 342 4.66 -37.50 3.46
C LEU A 342 4.42 -36.71 2.18
N GLN A 343 4.20 -37.38 1.04
CA GLN A 343 3.81 -36.72 -0.21
C GLN A 343 2.54 -35.88 -0.01
N ARG A 344 1.50 -36.46 0.62
CA ARG A 344 0.24 -35.76 0.91
C ARG A 344 0.48 -34.58 1.84
N ALA A 345 1.21 -34.76 2.94
CA ALA A 345 1.51 -33.70 3.89
C ALA A 345 2.27 -32.52 3.24
N ALA A 346 3.27 -32.83 2.41
CA ALA A 346 4.04 -31.83 1.68
C ALA A 346 3.20 -31.07 0.65
N LEU A 347 2.36 -31.76 -0.13
CA LEU A 347 1.45 -31.12 -1.10
C LEU A 347 0.45 -30.19 -0.40
N VAL A 348 -0.10 -30.61 0.75
CA VAL A 348 -0.99 -29.76 1.56
C VAL A 348 -0.24 -28.54 2.10
N ARG A 349 0.95 -28.74 2.69
CA ARG A 349 1.79 -27.65 3.22
C ARG A 349 2.14 -26.63 2.13
N MET A 350 2.60 -27.10 0.98
CA MET A 350 2.94 -26.26 -0.18
C MET A 350 1.75 -25.41 -0.64
N ASN A 351 0.58 -26.04 -0.83
CA ASN A 351 -0.63 -25.32 -1.24
C ASN A 351 -1.10 -24.33 -0.17
N TYR A 352 -0.99 -24.67 1.11
CA TYR A 352 -1.31 -23.77 2.20
C TYR A 352 -0.39 -22.54 2.25
N LEU A 353 0.92 -22.73 2.07
CA LEU A 353 1.89 -21.62 1.99
C LEU A 353 1.58 -20.66 0.83
N ARG A 354 1.22 -21.21 -0.34
CA ARG A 354 0.79 -20.42 -1.51
C ARG A 354 -0.55 -19.70 -1.26
N PHE A 355 -1.53 -20.38 -0.67
CA PHE A 355 -2.80 -19.78 -0.25
C PHE A 355 -2.57 -18.60 0.70
N ARG A 356 -1.75 -18.78 1.74
CA ARG A 356 -1.43 -17.74 2.71
C ARG A 356 -0.70 -16.57 2.06
N ALA A 357 0.26 -16.84 1.18
CA ALA A 357 0.96 -15.82 0.40
C ALA A 357 -0.01 -15.00 -0.47
N ALA A 358 -0.96 -15.66 -1.15
CA ALA A 358 -2.00 -14.99 -1.93
C ALA A 358 -2.92 -14.13 -1.05
N ALA A 359 -3.41 -14.69 0.06
CA ALA A 359 -4.28 -13.96 0.99
C ALA A 359 -3.59 -12.71 1.60
N LEU A 360 -2.30 -12.80 1.91
CA LEU A 360 -1.50 -11.66 2.38
C LEU A 360 -1.25 -10.64 1.26
N ARG A 361 -0.95 -11.10 0.04
CA ARG A 361 -0.79 -10.24 -1.15
C ARG A 361 -2.04 -9.43 -1.45
N ASP A 362 -3.21 -10.03 -1.31
CA ASP A 362 -4.49 -9.37 -1.63
C ASP A 362 -4.87 -8.30 -0.59
N ARG A 363 -4.31 -8.38 0.63
CA ARG A 363 -4.51 -7.39 1.72
C ARG A 363 -3.40 -6.32 1.79
N LEU A 364 -2.40 -6.41 0.92
CA LEU A 364 -1.19 -5.59 0.97
C LEU A 364 -1.50 -4.14 0.55
N ASP A 365 -1.19 -3.18 1.42
CA ASP A 365 -1.43 -1.75 1.16
C ASP A 365 -0.77 -1.29 -0.16
N ALA A 366 -1.56 -0.67 -1.04
CA ALA A 366 -1.13 -0.19 -2.35
C ALA A 366 -0.05 0.90 -2.27
N TYR A 367 -0.12 1.75 -1.25
CA TYR A 367 0.65 2.98 -1.13
C TYR A 367 1.72 2.92 -0.02
N ALA A 368 1.55 2.04 0.97
CA ALA A 368 2.46 1.90 2.10
C ALA A 368 2.68 0.44 2.54
N PRO A 369 3.27 -0.42 1.67
CA PRO A 369 3.51 -1.82 2.01
C PRO A 369 4.50 -1.96 3.17
N ARG A 370 4.16 -2.79 4.17
CA ARG A 370 5.03 -3.05 5.32
C ARG A 370 6.11 -4.08 4.96
N ALA A 371 7.34 -3.84 5.40
CA ALA A 371 8.46 -4.74 5.15
C ALA A 371 8.18 -6.17 5.65
N THR A 372 7.63 -6.29 6.86
CA THR A 372 7.32 -7.57 7.48
C THR A 372 6.29 -8.39 6.69
N GLU A 373 5.30 -7.75 6.08
CA GLU A 373 4.29 -8.42 5.25
C GLU A 373 4.92 -8.91 3.94
N LEU A 374 5.77 -8.09 3.31
CA LEU A 374 6.51 -8.48 2.11
C LEU A 374 7.45 -9.66 2.38
N ASP A 375 8.21 -9.60 3.48
CA ASP A 375 9.14 -10.66 3.89
C ASP A 375 8.40 -11.97 4.16
N LEU A 376 7.20 -11.93 4.77
CA LEU A 376 6.38 -13.12 5.03
C LEU A 376 5.85 -13.77 3.75
N ILE A 377 5.42 -12.96 2.77
CA ILE A 377 4.95 -13.47 1.48
C ILE A 377 6.10 -14.13 0.72
N GLU A 378 7.22 -13.42 0.58
CA GLU A 378 8.41 -13.93 -0.13
C GLU A 378 8.90 -15.22 0.53
N ARG A 379 9.02 -15.26 1.86
CA ARG A 379 9.40 -16.48 2.59
C ARG A 379 8.43 -17.63 2.37
N SER A 380 7.13 -17.38 2.38
CA SER A 380 6.12 -18.43 2.16
C SER A 380 6.21 -19.01 0.74
N LEU A 381 6.49 -18.16 -0.25
CA LEU A 381 6.68 -18.60 -1.65
C LEU A 381 7.99 -19.36 -1.83
N GLU A 382 9.08 -18.89 -1.22
CA GLU A 382 10.37 -19.59 -1.23
C GLU A 382 10.27 -20.98 -0.58
N GLU A 383 9.60 -21.09 0.56
CA GLU A 383 9.37 -22.37 1.24
C GLU A 383 8.49 -23.31 0.39
N ALA A 384 7.42 -22.80 -0.21
CA ALA A 384 6.58 -23.58 -1.11
C ALA A 384 7.37 -24.09 -2.33
N GLN A 385 8.25 -23.27 -2.90
CA GLN A 385 9.12 -23.66 -4.01
C GLN A 385 10.12 -24.75 -3.60
N GLN A 386 10.69 -24.66 -2.39
CA GLN A 386 11.59 -25.70 -1.88
C GLN A 386 10.88 -27.05 -1.71
N ILE A 387 9.63 -27.03 -1.21
CA ILE A 387 8.80 -28.23 -1.10
C ILE A 387 8.49 -28.82 -2.48
N GLU A 388 8.14 -27.96 -3.45
CA GLU A 388 7.90 -28.37 -4.84
C GLU A 388 9.11 -29.08 -5.45
N HIS A 389 10.32 -28.52 -5.29
CA HIS A 389 11.54 -29.16 -5.80
C HIS A 389 11.79 -30.53 -5.17
N ARG A 390 11.56 -30.69 -3.86
CA ARG A 390 11.69 -31.99 -3.17
C ARG A 390 10.62 -33.00 -3.62
N LEU A 391 9.39 -32.54 -3.83
CA LEU A 391 8.32 -33.36 -4.40
C LEU A 391 8.67 -33.83 -5.82
N ALA A 392 9.19 -32.92 -6.66
CA ALA A 392 9.64 -33.24 -8.01
C ALA A 392 10.74 -34.30 -8.03
N GLN A 393 11.76 -34.17 -7.17
CA GLN A 393 12.79 -35.19 -6.98
C GLN A 393 12.19 -36.54 -6.62
N SER A 394 11.26 -36.57 -5.66
CA SER A 394 10.62 -37.82 -5.22
C SER A 394 9.71 -38.47 -6.25
N ALA A 395 9.22 -37.70 -7.23
CA ALA A 395 8.36 -38.18 -8.30
C ALA A 395 9.15 -38.82 -9.46
N MET A 396 10.43 -38.46 -9.65
CA MET A 396 11.25 -39.01 -10.75
C MET A 396 11.27 -40.55 -10.79
N PRO A 397 11.51 -41.26 -9.66
CA PRO A 397 11.46 -42.72 -9.64
C PRO A 397 10.10 -43.31 -10.06
N ILE A 398 9.01 -42.62 -9.70
CA ILE A 398 7.63 -43.04 -10.01
C ILE A 398 7.41 -42.93 -11.51
N VAL A 399 7.80 -41.79 -12.11
CA VAL A 399 7.76 -41.57 -13.56
C VAL A 399 8.55 -42.67 -14.26
N LEU A 400 9.80 -42.91 -13.87
CA LEU A 400 10.65 -43.95 -14.47
C LEU A 400 9.99 -45.34 -14.44
N SER A 401 9.47 -45.75 -13.29
CA SER A 401 8.84 -47.07 -13.13
C SER A 401 7.63 -47.22 -14.05
N ILE A 402 6.77 -46.22 -14.12
CA ILE A 402 5.55 -46.24 -14.95
C ILE A 402 5.91 -46.19 -16.44
N THR A 403 6.86 -45.34 -16.83
CA THR A 403 7.33 -45.24 -18.22
C THR A 403 7.94 -46.56 -18.69
N ARG A 404 8.76 -47.20 -17.86
CA ARG A 404 9.34 -48.51 -18.19
C ARG A 404 8.28 -49.58 -18.35
N HIS A 405 7.30 -49.63 -17.45
CA HIS A 405 6.19 -50.58 -17.57
C HIS A 405 5.40 -50.38 -18.86
N GLN A 406 5.19 -49.14 -19.30
CA GLN A 406 4.51 -48.82 -20.56
C GLN A 406 5.25 -49.31 -21.80
N LEU A 407 6.59 -49.42 -21.75
CA LEU A 407 7.42 -49.85 -22.88
C LEU A 407 7.46 -51.37 -23.06
N ILE A 408 7.14 -52.15 -22.02
CA ILE A 408 7.16 -53.63 -22.07
C ILE A 408 6.24 -54.13 -23.21
N ASP A 409 5.09 -53.48 -23.38
CA ASP A 409 4.08 -53.86 -24.37
C ASP A 409 4.25 -53.16 -25.74
N GLN A 410 5.33 -52.39 -25.93
CA GLN A 410 5.59 -51.64 -27.18
C GLN A 410 6.66 -52.28 -28.07
N THR A 411 6.51 -52.12 -29.38
CA THR A 411 7.42 -52.65 -30.41
C THR A 411 8.78 -51.95 -30.43
N ASP A 412 8.84 -50.66 -30.08
CA ASP A 412 10.09 -49.88 -30.00
C ASP A 412 10.51 -49.69 -28.53
N GLN A 413 11.42 -50.54 -28.07
CA GLN A 413 12.01 -50.48 -26.72
C GLN A 413 13.34 -49.71 -26.69
N SER A 414 13.60 -48.85 -27.68
CA SER A 414 14.86 -48.10 -27.75
C SER A 414 15.01 -47.11 -26.60
N THR A 415 16.27 -46.85 -26.21
CA THR A 415 16.62 -45.82 -25.23
C THR A 415 16.08 -44.44 -25.63
N ASN A 416 16.04 -44.13 -26.93
CA ASN A 416 15.47 -42.86 -27.41
C ASN A 416 13.97 -42.77 -27.09
N ARG A 417 13.21 -43.85 -27.30
CA ARG A 417 11.78 -43.87 -26.97
C ARG A 417 11.54 -43.72 -25.47
N LEU A 418 12.36 -44.38 -24.65
CA LEU A 418 12.35 -44.19 -23.20
C LEU A 418 12.60 -42.72 -22.82
N LEU A 419 13.62 -42.07 -23.38
CA LEU A 419 13.91 -40.67 -23.10
C LEU A 419 12.79 -39.72 -23.54
N GLU A 420 12.13 -39.98 -24.67
CA GLU A 420 10.97 -39.22 -25.13
C GLU A 420 9.78 -39.30 -24.14
N LEU A 421 9.44 -40.51 -23.70
CA LEU A 421 8.35 -40.73 -22.75
C LEU A 421 8.68 -40.21 -21.35
N LEU A 422 9.95 -40.28 -20.94
CA LEU A 422 10.43 -39.68 -19.70
C LEU A 422 10.29 -38.16 -19.71
N LYS A 423 10.64 -37.51 -20.83
CA LYS A 423 10.44 -36.07 -21.00
C LYS A 423 8.97 -35.67 -20.83
N ILE A 424 8.06 -36.40 -21.48
CA ILE A 424 6.61 -36.20 -21.33
C ILE A 424 6.17 -36.47 -19.89
N GLY A 425 6.71 -37.53 -19.28
CA GLY A 425 6.38 -37.92 -17.92
C GLY A 425 6.79 -36.88 -16.88
N ASN A 426 7.94 -36.24 -17.07
CA ASN A 426 8.41 -35.13 -16.26
C ASN A 426 7.43 -33.95 -16.33
N ASP A 427 7.02 -33.53 -17.53
CA ASP A 427 6.04 -32.45 -17.68
C ASP A 427 4.71 -32.79 -16.99
N VAL A 428 4.23 -34.04 -17.14
CA VAL A 428 3.02 -34.53 -16.47
C VAL A 428 3.16 -34.53 -14.95
N ALA A 429 4.31 -34.95 -14.42
CA ALA A 429 4.57 -34.98 -12.98
C ALA A 429 4.58 -33.58 -12.37
N GLN A 430 5.22 -32.62 -13.06
CA GLN A 430 5.20 -31.22 -12.64
C GLN A 430 3.76 -30.69 -12.60
N GLN A 431 3.00 -30.86 -13.69
CA GLN A 431 1.62 -30.39 -13.75
C GLN A 431 0.73 -31.08 -12.69
N ALA A 432 0.95 -32.37 -12.43
CA ALA A 432 0.19 -33.11 -11.43
C ALA A 432 0.37 -32.53 -10.01
N MET A 433 1.54 -31.96 -9.68
CA MET A 433 1.76 -31.32 -8.38
C MET A 433 0.94 -30.04 -8.19
N TYR A 434 0.62 -29.32 -9.28
CA TYR A 434 -0.23 -28.13 -9.25
C TYR A 434 -1.72 -28.46 -9.20
N GLU A 435 -2.13 -29.61 -9.74
CA GLU A 435 -3.54 -29.98 -9.90
C GLU A 435 -4.04 -30.99 -8.86
N PHE A 436 -3.14 -31.65 -8.13
CA PHE A 436 -3.52 -32.71 -7.20
C PHE A 436 -4.33 -32.16 -6.02
N ASP A 437 -5.55 -32.66 -5.91
CA ASP A 437 -6.43 -32.38 -4.79
C ASP A 437 -6.21 -33.38 -3.65
N ALA A 438 -5.49 -32.91 -2.63
CA ALA A 438 -5.18 -33.67 -1.42
C ALA A 438 -6.39 -33.86 -0.48
N ALA A 439 -7.59 -33.36 -0.80
CA ALA A 439 -8.82 -33.73 -0.09
C ALA A 439 -9.34 -35.11 -0.53
N LYS A 440 -9.01 -35.55 -1.76
CA LYS A 440 -9.44 -36.84 -2.29
C LYS A 440 -8.79 -38.02 -1.55
N ALA A 441 -9.45 -39.17 -1.58
CA ALA A 441 -8.97 -40.39 -0.92
C ALA A 441 -7.78 -41.06 -1.64
N GLN A 442 -7.61 -40.79 -2.94
CA GLN A 442 -6.52 -41.36 -3.74
C GLN A 442 -5.14 -40.85 -3.31
N THR A 443 -4.10 -41.68 -3.48
CA THR A 443 -2.71 -41.26 -3.29
C THR A 443 -2.21 -40.44 -4.47
N PHE A 444 -1.17 -39.63 -4.25
CA PHE A 444 -0.54 -38.85 -5.33
C PHE A 444 0.07 -39.77 -6.40
N GLU A 445 0.71 -40.86 -6.01
CA GLU A 445 1.25 -41.87 -6.93
C GLU A 445 0.16 -42.49 -7.81
N ALA A 446 -1.00 -42.85 -7.25
CA ALA A 446 -2.12 -43.40 -8.03
C ALA A 446 -2.67 -42.36 -9.03
N TYR A 447 -2.79 -41.10 -8.61
CA TYR A 447 -3.18 -40.00 -9.49
C TYR A 447 -2.17 -39.78 -10.63
N LEU A 448 -0.88 -39.76 -10.30
CA LEU A 448 0.20 -39.58 -11.26
C LEU A 448 0.24 -40.74 -12.27
N ASN A 449 0.05 -41.98 -11.82
CA ASN A 449 -0.03 -43.16 -12.69
C ASN A 449 -1.17 -43.05 -13.70
N TRP A 450 -2.38 -42.69 -13.24
CA TRP A 450 -3.50 -42.45 -14.15
C TRP A 450 -3.18 -41.35 -15.18
N ARG A 451 -2.66 -40.20 -14.73
CA ARG A 451 -2.27 -39.08 -15.61
C ARG A 451 -1.24 -39.49 -16.67
N LEU A 452 -0.19 -40.20 -16.25
CA LEU A 452 0.88 -40.67 -17.12
C LEU A 452 0.35 -41.67 -18.16
N ARG A 453 -0.41 -42.68 -17.73
CA ARG A 453 -1.01 -43.66 -18.64
C ARG A 453 -1.94 -43.01 -19.67
N THR A 454 -2.80 -42.09 -19.23
CA THR A 454 -3.67 -41.34 -20.15
C THR A 454 -2.85 -40.54 -21.15
N ARG A 455 -1.81 -39.83 -20.71
CA ARG A 455 -0.94 -39.04 -21.61
C ARG A 455 -0.17 -39.94 -22.58
N TYR A 456 0.39 -41.05 -22.12
CA TYR A 456 1.11 -41.99 -22.99
C TYR A 456 0.21 -42.67 -24.01
N ALA A 457 -1.03 -43.00 -23.64
CA ALA A 457 -2.01 -43.55 -24.58
C ALA A 457 -2.35 -42.54 -25.68
N THR A 458 -2.53 -41.26 -25.35
CA THR A 458 -2.76 -40.21 -26.37
C THR A 458 -1.58 -40.03 -27.32
N GLU A 459 -0.34 -40.14 -26.82
CA GLU A 459 0.88 -40.03 -27.63
C GLU A 459 1.14 -41.28 -28.49
N THR A 460 0.50 -42.40 -28.17
CA THR A 460 0.62 -43.65 -28.94
C THR A 460 -0.51 -43.78 -29.98
N ASN A 461 -1.68 -43.19 -29.72
CA ASN A 461 -2.87 -43.26 -30.57
C ASN A 461 -3.10 -42.03 -31.47
N ASP A 462 -2.17 -41.07 -31.52
CA ASP A 462 -2.27 -39.89 -32.38
C ASP A 462 -2.38 -40.33 -33.87
N PRO A 463 -3.46 -40.00 -34.60
CA PRO A 463 -3.69 -40.46 -35.97
C PRO A 463 -2.58 -40.06 -36.95
N ASP A 464 -1.85 -38.96 -36.71
CA ASP A 464 -0.66 -38.59 -37.48
C ASP A 464 0.54 -39.53 -37.22
N ALA A 465 0.60 -40.18 -36.05
CA ALA A 465 1.58 -41.22 -35.74
C ALA A 465 1.18 -42.61 -36.28
N VAL A 466 -0.13 -42.91 -36.35
CA VAL A 466 -0.64 -44.17 -36.91
C VAL A 466 -0.48 -44.22 -38.44
N GLN A 467 -0.64 -43.08 -39.13
CA GLN A 467 -0.30 -42.96 -40.57
C GLN A 467 1.22 -42.91 -40.85
N ALA A 468 2.05 -42.74 -39.82
CA ALA A 468 3.51 -42.83 -39.90
C ALA A 468 4.07 -44.27 -39.71
N SER A 469 3.23 -45.30 -39.73
CA SER A 469 3.65 -46.71 -39.81
C SER A 469 4.16 -47.13 -41.20
N ILE A 470 4.21 -46.20 -42.15
CA ILE A 470 5.06 -46.27 -43.36
C ILE A 470 6.38 -45.57 -42.99
N PRO A 471 7.58 -46.14 -43.27
CA PRO A 471 8.86 -45.66 -42.75
C PRO A 471 9.22 -44.28 -43.32
N ARG A 472 8.61 -43.23 -42.79
CA ARG A 472 9.09 -41.87 -42.88
C ARG A 472 10.03 -41.69 -41.72
N ALA A 473 11.31 -41.52 -42.05
CA ALA A 473 12.34 -41.02 -41.17
C ALA A 473 11.87 -39.71 -40.52
N HIS A 474 11.10 -39.82 -39.43
CA HIS A 474 11.15 -38.83 -38.37
C HIS A 474 12.63 -38.75 -38.04
N ARG A 475 13.25 -37.59 -38.26
CA ARG A 475 14.61 -37.33 -37.79
C ARG A 475 14.59 -37.59 -36.29
N ARG A 476 14.87 -38.84 -35.89
CA ARG A 476 15.00 -39.25 -34.49
C ARG A 476 15.96 -38.24 -33.91
N LYS A 477 15.49 -37.47 -32.93
CA LYS A 477 16.33 -36.45 -32.30
C LYS A 477 17.61 -37.15 -31.85
N PRO A 478 18.79 -36.52 -32.02
CA PRO A 478 20.02 -37.13 -31.56
C PRO A 478 19.87 -37.51 -30.09
N PRO A 479 20.37 -38.68 -29.67
CA PRO A 479 20.28 -39.12 -28.27
C PRO A 479 20.81 -38.04 -27.31
N ASP A 480 21.88 -37.34 -27.69
CA ASP A 480 22.46 -36.23 -26.93
C ASP A 480 21.48 -35.07 -26.75
N THR A 481 20.66 -34.76 -27.75
CA THR A 481 19.64 -33.71 -27.65
C THR A 481 18.53 -34.09 -26.68
N LEU A 482 18.10 -35.36 -26.67
CA LEU A 482 17.10 -35.85 -25.74
C LEU A 482 17.64 -35.91 -24.31
N ILE A 483 18.89 -36.34 -24.13
CA ILE A 483 19.59 -36.31 -22.84
C ILE A 483 19.63 -34.88 -22.31
N GLN A 484 20.06 -33.90 -23.11
CA GLN A 484 20.10 -32.50 -22.68
C GLN A 484 18.72 -31.96 -22.32
N GLN A 485 17.68 -32.28 -23.10
CA GLN A 485 16.30 -31.87 -22.78
C GLN A 485 15.82 -32.41 -21.44
N VAL A 486 16.10 -33.68 -21.14
CA VAL A 486 15.74 -34.28 -19.84
C VAL A 486 16.53 -33.64 -18.69
N LEU A 487 17.82 -33.35 -18.90
CA LEU A 487 18.65 -32.65 -17.91
C LEU A 487 18.22 -31.20 -17.69
N ASP A 488 17.75 -30.51 -18.73
CA ASP A 488 17.23 -29.14 -18.65
C ASP A 488 15.90 -29.12 -17.88
N GLN A 489 14.97 -30.05 -18.14
CA GLN A 489 13.75 -30.22 -17.36
C GLN A 489 14.08 -30.51 -15.88
N ALA A 490 15.04 -31.38 -15.63
CA ALA A 490 15.46 -31.71 -14.28
C ALA A 490 16.02 -30.48 -13.53
N ARG A 491 16.79 -29.63 -14.22
CA ARG A 491 17.29 -28.36 -13.66
C ARG A 491 16.16 -27.40 -13.32
N VAL A 492 15.15 -27.27 -14.18
CA VAL A 492 13.95 -26.45 -13.91
C VAL A 492 13.18 -26.96 -12.68
N MET A 493 13.14 -28.27 -12.48
CA MET A 493 12.52 -28.91 -11.31
C MET A 493 13.39 -28.84 -10.03
N GLY A 494 14.50 -28.11 -10.05
CA GLY A 494 15.37 -27.93 -8.88
C GLY A 494 16.39 -29.05 -8.66
N MET A 495 16.68 -29.88 -9.66
CA MET A 495 17.66 -30.98 -9.58
C MET A 495 19.06 -30.61 -10.11
N GLY A 496 19.45 -29.33 -9.97
CA GLY A 496 20.64 -28.76 -10.60
C GLY A 496 21.77 -28.30 -9.66
N GLY A 497 21.85 -28.81 -8.43
CA GLY A 497 22.87 -28.41 -7.45
C GLY A 497 23.95 -29.47 -7.20
N SER A 498 25.20 -29.12 -7.54
CA SER A 498 26.48 -29.71 -7.10
C SER A 498 26.84 -31.11 -7.57
N ALA A 499 27.31 -31.23 -8.82
CA ALA A 499 28.17 -32.33 -9.25
C ALA A 499 29.40 -31.81 -10.02
N GLU A 500 30.02 -30.73 -9.52
CA GLU A 500 31.42 -30.38 -9.79
C GLU A 500 32.03 -29.93 -8.45
N SER A 501 32.68 -30.89 -7.79
CA SER A 501 33.85 -30.66 -6.95
C SER A 501 35.06 -31.13 -7.73
#